data_AF-A0A9E2S975-F1
#
_entry.id   AF-A0A9E2S975-F1
#
_cell.length_a   1.000
_cell.length_b   1.000
_cell.length_c   1.000
_cell.angle_alpha   90.00
_cell.angle_beta   90.00
_cell.angle_gamma   90.00
#
_symmetry.space_group_name_H-M   'P 1'
#
loop_
_entity.id
_entity.type
_entity.pdbx_description
1 polymer ?
#
loop_
_entity_poly.entity_id
_entity_poly.type
_entity_poly.pdbx_seq_one_letter_code
_entity_poly.pdbx_strand_id
1 'polypeptide(L)'
;MYNMNRELLEQNIERIELLKYVKSEQRGDVLEGLINNIVNKNAFFFSYAEFENIDGRLFSFDAEELVEGGALDLFNEMRPYFEKAGLKLNNVEQAFDCSSKKVIYNLKINKYTCNLAKGPSSFLLVYIFLTAKYAMFLNKILRKNKVKERIYFMNDSASDTQIAFLTPKQAKFINSLKLNPKDEVYKWNYWTACKMIFEGVGFIFKILFRKKRVEQ
;
A
#
# COMPACT_ATOMS: atom_id res chain seq x y z
N MET A 1 3.68 21.59 20.33
CA MET A 1 4.71 20.70 19.79
C MET A 1 4.85 19.52 20.74
N TYR A 2 4.69 18.29 20.26
CA TYR A 2 5.09 17.10 21.02
C TYR A 2 6.62 17.10 21.05
N ASN A 3 7.25 17.22 22.22
CA ASN A 3 8.69 16.98 22.36
C ASN A 3 8.93 15.47 22.23
N MET A 4 8.95 15.00 20.97
CA MET A 4 9.25 13.61 20.66
C MET A 4 10.74 13.39 20.95
N ASN A 5 11.05 12.53 21.93
CA ASN A 5 12.43 12.24 22.29
C ASN A 5 13.12 11.55 21.10
N ARG A 6 14.15 12.21 20.55
CA ARG A 6 14.90 11.77 19.36
C ARG A 6 15.54 10.39 19.56
N GLU A 7 16.24 10.18 20.67
CA GLU A 7 16.89 8.90 20.98
C GLU A 7 15.87 7.76 21.06
N LEU A 8 14.72 8.02 21.68
CA LEU A 8 13.64 7.05 21.75
C LEU A 8 13.04 6.75 20.36
N LEU A 9 12.97 7.76 19.49
CA LEU A 9 12.50 7.59 18.11
C LEU A 9 13.47 6.72 17.30
N GLU A 10 14.76 7.00 17.39
CA GLU A 10 15.85 6.22 16.79
C GLU A 10 15.80 4.75 17.22
N GLN A 11 15.76 4.51 18.54
CA GLN A 11 15.67 3.16 19.09
C GLN A 11 14.43 2.41 18.61
N ASN A 12 13.28 3.09 18.46
CA ASN A 12 12.08 2.46 17.95
C ASN A 12 12.16 2.13 16.46
N ILE A 13 12.72 3.03 15.64
CA ILE A 13 12.94 2.82 14.20
C ILE A 13 13.82 1.59 13.97
N GLU A 14 14.90 1.47 14.73
CA GLU A 14 15.82 0.33 14.70
C GLU A 14 15.11 -0.96 15.15
N ARG A 15 14.44 -0.93 16.31
CA ARG A 15 13.77 -2.10 16.90
C ARG A 15 12.69 -2.70 16.01
N ILE A 16 12.00 -1.89 15.22
CA ILE A 16 10.95 -2.36 14.29
C ILE A 16 11.49 -2.65 12.89
N GLU A 17 12.81 -2.55 12.70
CA GLU A 17 13.52 -2.83 11.45
C GLU A 17 12.97 -2.00 10.29
N LEU A 18 12.69 -0.71 10.54
CA LEU A 18 12.10 0.17 9.53
C LEU A 18 13.08 0.54 8.40
N LEU A 19 14.38 0.32 8.58
CA LEU A 19 15.40 0.60 7.57
C LEU A 19 16.12 -0.69 7.12
N LYS A 20 15.39 -1.80 7.07
CA LYS A 20 15.97 -3.15 6.92
C LYS A 20 16.70 -3.37 5.59
N TYR A 21 16.22 -2.80 4.49
CA TYR A 21 16.78 -2.95 3.14
C TYR A 21 17.52 -1.69 2.65
N VAL A 22 17.77 -0.72 3.53
CA VAL A 22 18.64 0.43 3.31
C VAL A 22 20.09 -0.07 3.33
N LYS A 23 20.90 0.39 2.39
CA LYS A 23 22.32 0.01 2.36
C LYS A 23 23.05 0.57 3.59
N SER A 24 24.02 -0.17 4.11
CA SER A 24 24.77 0.17 5.32
C SER A 24 25.37 1.58 5.27
N GLU A 25 25.94 1.94 4.12
CA GLU A 25 26.60 3.21 3.87
C GLU A 25 25.66 4.40 3.81
N GLN A 26 24.36 4.17 3.55
CA GLN A 26 23.33 5.21 3.46
C GLN A 26 22.49 5.29 4.76
N ARG A 27 22.63 4.32 5.67
CA ARG A 27 21.73 4.17 6.81
C ARG A 27 21.69 5.39 7.73
N GLY A 28 22.86 6.00 8.00
CA GLY A 28 22.99 7.17 8.87
C GLY A 28 22.18 8.36 8.35
N ASP A 29 22.48 8.77 7.11
CA ASP A 29 21.83 9.90 6.43
C ASP A 29 20.31 9.70 6.34
N VAL A 30 19.90 8.48 6.02
CA VAL A 30 18.49 8.09 5.94
C VAL A 30 17.78 8.21 7.30
N LEU A 31 18.40 7.68 8.36
CA LEU A 31 17.82 7.71 9.70
C LEU A 31 17.66 9.15 10.16
N GLU A 32 18.71 9.95 9.98
CA GLU A 32 18.70 11.37 10.31
C GLU A 32 17.64 12.15 9.52
N GLY A 33 17.54 11.92 8.21
CA GLY A 33 16.52 12.53 7.36
C GLY A 33 15.09 12.21 7.82
N LEU A 34 14.81 10.94 8.12
CA LEU A 34 13.51 10.51 8.61
C LEU A 34 13.14 11.17 9.94
N ILE A 35 14.08 11.22 10.88
CA ILE A 35 13.88 11.87 12.19
C ILE A 35 13.64 13.35 12.04
N ASN A 36 14.43 14.03 11.21
CA ASN A 36 14.27 15.46 10.95
C ASN A 36 12.90 15.75 10.33
N ASN A 37 12.39 14.90 9.44
CA ASN A 37 11.03 15.02 8.91
C ASN A 37 9.96 14.82 10.00
N ILE A 38 10.09 13.79 10.84
CA ILE A 38 9.14 13.51 11.92
C ILE A 38 9.11 14.66 12.95
N VAL A 39 10.27 15.11 13.40
CA VAL A 39 10.39 16.10 14.49
C VAL A 39 10.12 17.52 14.01
N ASN A 40 10.69 17.92 12.87
CA ASN A 40 10.65 19.32 12.43
C ASN A 40 9.51 19.60 11.45
N LYS A 41 9.08 18.60 10.66
CA LYS A 41 8.03 18.76 9.65
C LYS A 41 6.72 18.08 10.04
N ASN A 42 6.68 17.38 11.17
CA ASN A 42 5.52 16.65 11.65
C ASN A 42 4.93 15.73 10.57
N ALA A 43 5.80 14.98 9.88
CA ALA A 43 5.40 14.16 8.77
C ALA A 43 6.28 12.93 8.57
N PHE A 44 5.64 11.85 8.15
CA PHE A 44 6.30 10.61 7.76
C PHE A 44 6.58 10.67 6.25
N PHE A 45 7.29 11.71 5.81
CA PHE A 45 7.57 11.90 4.39
C PHE A 45 8.74 11.04 3.93
N PHE A 46 8.53 10.42 2.78
CA PHE A 46 9.57 9.94 1.89
C PHE A 46 9.62 10.76 0.58
N SER A 47 8.77 11.78 0.41
CA SER A 47 8.61 12.55 -0.84
C SER A 47 9.50 13.79 -0.87
N TYR A 48 10.80 13.58 -1.03
CA TYR A 48 11.72 14.55 -1.64
C TYR A 48 12.73 13.70 -2.40
N ALA A 49 13.05 14.09 -3.64
CA ALA A 49 13.81 13.32 -4.63
C ALA A 49 15.14 12.69 -4.13
N GLU A 50 15.68 13.12 -2.98
CA GLU A 50 16.89 12.58 -2.36
C GLU A 50 16.61 11.36 -1.45
N PHE A 51 15.35 11.13 -1.07
CA PHE A 51 14.92 10.08 -0.13
C PHE A 51 13.70 9.29 -0.61
N GLU A 52 13.24 9.55 -1.84
CA GLU A 52 12.28 8.67 -2.49
C GLU A 52 12.88 7.27 -2.52
N ASN A 53 12.16 6.33 -1.91
CA ASN A 53 12.53 4.93 -1.90
C ASN A 53 13.76 4.55 -1.08
N ILE A 54 14.07 5.29 0.00
CA ILE A 54 15.08 4.98 1.05
C ILE A 54 15.31 3.47 1.25
N ASP A 55 14.22 2.70 1.37
CA ASP A 55 14.24 1.29 1.73
C ASP A 55 13.72 0.36 0.62
N GLY A 56 13.39 0.88 -0.57
CA GLY A 56 12.76 0.07 -1.61
C GLY A 56 11.28 -0.23 -1.36
N ARG A 57 10.61 0.39 -0.38
CA ARG A 57 9.30 -0.08 0.15
C ARG A 57 8.13 0.87 -0.04
N LEU A 58 8.37 2.07 -0.54
CA LEU A 58 7.32 3.05 -0.79
C LEU A 58 7.18 3.24 -2.31
N PHE A 59 5.93 3.29 -2.75
CA PHE A 59 5.58 3.48 -4.14
C PHE A 59 4.43 4.49 -4.23
N SER A 60 4.53 5.39 -5.19
CA SER A 60 3.47 6.32 -5.58
C SER A 60 3.08 6.00 -7.00
N PHE A 61 1.80 5.95 -7.30
CA PHE A 61 1.31 5.70 -8.65
C PHE A 61 -0.04 6.37 -8.86
N ASP A 62 -0.33 6.68 -10.12
CA ASP A 62 -1.65 7.13 -10.52
C ASP A 62 -2.59 5.91 -10.65
N ALA A 63 -3.68 5.91 -9.89
CA ALA A 63 -4.69 4.86 -9.95
C ALA A 63 -5.39 4.77 -11.31
N GLU A 64 -5.31 5.80 -12.15
CA GLU A 64 -5.76 5.75 -13.54
C GLU A 64 -5.00 4.69 -14.34
N GLU A 65 -3.71 4.49 -14.05
CA GLU A 65 -2.92 3.43 -14.70
C GLU A 65 -3.56 2.06 -14.48
N LEU A 66 -4.09 1.78 -13.29
CA LEU A 66 -4.82 0.53 -13.04
C LEU A 66 -6.14 0.44 -13.82
N VAL A 67 -6.77 1.53 -14.20
CA VAL A 67 -7.95 1.47 -15.07
C VAL A 67 -7.55 1.22 -16.53
N GLU A 68 -6.41 1.78 -16.95
CA GLU A 68 -5.92 1.72 -18.33
C GLU A 68 -5.11 0.45 -18.66
N GLY A 69 -4.81 -0.37 -17.65
CA GLY A 69 -4.06 -1.62 -17.82
C GLY A 69 -2.56 -1.47 -17.55
N GLY A 70 -2.14 -0.58 -16.66
CA GLY A 70 -0.76 -0.42 -16.18
C GLY A 70 -0.39 -1.35 -15.01
N ALA A 71 -1.19 -2.39 -14.70
CA ALA A 71 -0.94 -3.20 -13.51
C ALA A 71 0.37 -4.02 -13.57
N LEU A 72 0.82 -4.36 -14.78
CA LEU A 72 2.13 -4.98 -15.01
C LEU A 72 3.27 -4.00 -14.77
N ASP A 73 3.13 -2.76 -15.24
CA ASP A 73 4.16 -1.72 -15.10
C ASP A 73 4.33 -1.35 -13.64
N LEU A 74 3.23 -1.08 -12.95
CA LEU A 74 3.20 -0.88 -11.50
C LEU A 74 3.79 -2.09 -10.73
N PHE A 75 3.57 -3.32 -11.20
CA PHE A 75 4.20 -4.48 -10.60
C PHE A 75 5.73 -4.48 -10.81
N ASN A 76 6.19 -4.11 -12.00
CA ASN A 76 7.60 -4.06 -12.34
C ASN A 76 8.35 -3.01 -11.53
N GLU A 77 7.71 -1.87 -11.26
CA GLU A 77 8.26 -0.86 -10.33
C GLU A 77 8.46 -1.42 -8.92
N MET A 78 7.50 -2.23 -8.44
CA MET A 78 7.60 -2.90 -7.14
C MET A 78 8.48 -4.16 -7.15
N ARG A 79 8.95 -4.63 -8.30
CA ARG A 79 9.71 -5.88 -8.41
C ARG A 79 10.96 -5.91 -7.52
N PRO A 80 11.78 -4.84 -7.44
CA PRO A 80 12.95 -4.83 -6.56
C PRO A 80 12.61 -5.08 -5.09
N TYR A 81 11.46 -4.59 -4.62
CA TYR A 81 10.98 -4.89 -3.28
C TYR A 81 10.71 -6.39 -3.10
N PHE A 82 9.99 -7.00 -4.04
CA PHE A 82 9.62 -8.39 -3.95
C PHE A 82 10.85 -9.30 -3.94
N GLU A 83 11.88 -8.95 -4.71
CA GLU A 83 13.18 -9.65 -4.71
C GLU A 83 13.88 -9.53 -3.35
N LYS A 84 13.97 -8.32 -2.77
CA LYS A 84 14.49 -8.08 -1.42
C LYS A 84 13.71 -8.84 -0.34
N ALA A 85 12.41 -8.98 -0.51
CA ALA A 85 11.54 -9.76 0.37
C ALA A 85 11.67 -11.29 0.16
N GLY A 86 12.55 -11.74 -0.74
CA GLY A 86 12.84 -13.15 -1.00
C GLY A 86 11.82 -13.86 -1.89
N LEU A 87 11.03 -13.12 -2.66
CA LEU A 87 10.06 -13.71 -3.60
C LEU A 87 10.69 -13.97 -4.95
N LYS A 88 10.51 -15.19 -5.47
CA LYS A 88 10.83 -15.55 -6.85
C LYS A 88 9.57 -15.43 -7.72
N LEU A 89 9.47 -14.34 -8.47
CA LEU A 89 8.31 -14.01 -9.30
C LEU A 89 8.72 -14.09 -10.78
N ASN A 90 8.69 -15.30 -11.34
CA ASN A 90 9.28 -15.59 -12.66
C ASN A 90 8.27 -15.40 -13.80
N ASN A 91 6.99 -15.73 -13.56
CA ASN A 91 5.97 -15.69 -14.61
C ASN A 91 4.98 -14.57 -14.30
N VAL A 92 5.25 -13.37 -14.82
CA VAL A 92 4.35 -12.23 -14.65
C VAL A 92 3.85 -11.77 -16.01
N GLU A 93 2.55 -11.82 -16.19
CA GLU A 93 1.91 -11.46 -17.44
C GLU A 93 0.61 -10.70 -17.19
N GLN A 94 0.31 -9.78 -18.10
CA GLN A 94 -0.99 -9.15 -18.17
C GLN A 94 -1.66 -9.53 -19.48
N ALA A 95 -2.86 -10.07 -19.38
CA ALA A 95 -3.66 -10.50 -20.52
C ALA A 95 -4.91 -9.64 -20.64
N PHE A 96 -5.16 -9.11 -21.83
CA PHE A 96 -6.35 -8.34 -22.17
C PHE A 96 -7.41 -9.25 -22.81
N ASP A 97 -8.67 -9.00 -22.48
CA ASP A 97 -9.83 -9.59 -23.15
C ASP A 97 -10.51 -8.50 -23.97
N CYS A 98 -10.27 -8.55 -25.29
CA CYS A 98 -10.78 -7.59 -26.26
C CYS A 98 -12.21 -7.91 -26.74
N SER A 99 -12.87 -8.93 -26.18
CA SER A 99 -14.23 -9.31 -26.60
C SER A 99 -15.32 -8.34 -26.12
N SER A 100 -14.99 -7.43 -25.20
CA SER A 100 -15.93 -6.51 -24.57
C SER A 100 -15.64 -5.05 -24.92
N LYS A 101 -16.65 -4.18 -24.85
CA LYS A 101 -16.50 -2.72 -25.01
C LYS A 101 -15.78 -2.02 -23.84
N LYS A 102 -15.42 -2.75 -22.78
CA LYS A 102 -14.68 -2.25 -21.61
C LYS A 102 -13.28 -2.83 -21.59
N VAL A 103 -12.30 -2.11 -21.03
CA VAL A 103 -10.95 -2.64 -20.79
C VAL A 103 -11.05 -3.76 -19.76
N ILE A 104 -10.93 -5.00 -20.21
CA ILE A 104 -10.91 -6.18 -19.35
C ILE A 104 -9.49 -6.74 -19.39
N TYR A 105 -8.85 -6.84 -18.23
CA TYR A 105 -7.54 -7.48 -18.16
C TYR A 105 -7.35 -8.29 -16.88
N ASN A 106 -6.41 -9.23 -16.94
CA ASN A 106 -6.01 -10.08 -15.85
C ASN A 106 -4.51 -9.93 -15.63
N LEU A 107 -4.10 -9.75 -14.38
CA LEU A 107 -2.71 -9.86 -13.98
C LEU A 107 -2.47 -11.26 -13.41
N LYS A 108 -1.45 -11.94 -13.89
CA LYS A 108 -1.01 -13.23 -13.38
C LYS A 108 0.43 -13.13 -12.90
N ILE A 109 0.68 -13.67 -11.72
CA ILE A 109 2.00 -13.76 -11.08
C ILE A 109 2.16 -15.21 -10.63
N ASN A 110 3.08 -15.94 -11.27
CA ASN A 110 3.26 -17.38 -11.12
C ASN A 110 1.93 -18.13 -11.33
N LYS A 111 1.41 -18.77 -10.28
CA LYS A 111 0.12 -19.49 -10.28
C LYS A 111 -1.07 -18.66 -9.81
N TYR A 112 -0.85 -17.39 -9.48
CA TYR A 112 -1.89 -16.51 -8.94
C TYR A 112 -2.42 -15.62 -10.05
N THR A 113 -3.74 -15.53 -10.17
CA THR A 113 -4.41 -14.65 -11.14
C THR A 113 -5.34 -13.68 -10.42
N CYS A 114 -5.33 -12.44 -10.86
CA CYS A 114 -6.25 -11.39 -10.47
C CYS A 114 -6.94 -10.84 -11.71
N ASN A 115 -8.27 -10.90 -11.75
CA ASN A 115 -9.03 -10.18 -12.74
C ASN A 115 -9.19 -8.73 -12.28
N LEU A 116 -8.70 -7.75 -13.03
CA LEU A 116 -8.81 -6.31 -12.69
C LEU A 116 -9.89 -5.61 -13.52
N ALA A 117 -10.77 -6.37 -14.17
CA ALA A 117 -11.78 -5.86 -15.08
C ALA A 117 -13.18 -5.62 -14.45
N LYS A 118 -13.48 -6.32 -13.35
CA LYS A 118 -14.79 -6.26 -12.69
C LYS A 118 -14.85 -5.16 -11.64
N GLY A 119 -14.92 -3.91 -12.09
CA GLY A 119 -15.13 -2.73 -11.23
C GLY A 119 -16.58 -2.20 -11.26
N PRO A 120 -16.96 -1.33 -10.32
CA PRO A 120 -18.24 -0.62 -10.35
C PRO A 120 -18.33 0.29 -11.59
N SER A 121 -19.55 0.61 -12.03
CA SER A 121 -19.79 1.51 -13.17
C SER A 121 -19.49 2.98 -12.87
N SER A 122 -19.37 3.34 -11.59
CA SER A 122 -19.02 4.70 -11.18
C SER A 122 -17.52 4.93 -11.36
N PHE A 123 -17.18 5.98 -12.10
CA PHE A 123 -15.82 6.38 -12.42
C PHE A 123 -14.97 6.61 -11.15
N LEU A 124 -15.52 7.31 -10.16
CA LEU A 124 -14.78 7.59 -8.93
C LEU A 124 -14.54 6.33 -8.09
N LEU A 125 -15.51 5.41 -8.08
CA LEU A 125 -15.41 4.15 -7.34
C LEU A 125 -14.51 3.13 -8.05
N VAL A 126 -14.27 3.25 -9.36
CA VAL A 126 -13.46 2.26 -10.09
C VAL A 126 -12.01 2.33 -9.66
N TYR A 127 -11.44 3.53 -9.48
CA TYR A 127 -10.06 3.72 -9.02
C TYR A 127 -9.83 3.06 -7.66
N ILE A 128 -10.68 3.39 -6.70
CA ILE A 128 -10.64 2.86 -5.34
C ILE A 128 -10.76 1.33 -5.36
N PHE A 129 -11.71 0.83 -6.15
CA PHE A 129 -11.97 -0.60 -6.22
C PHE A 129 -10.79 -1.37 -6.83
N LEU A 130 -10.22 -0.90 -7.95
CA LEU A 130 -9.10 -1.56 -8.62
C LEU A 130 -7.82 -1.48 -7.81
N THR A 131 -7.52 -0.32 -7.24
CA THR A 131 -6.39 -0.12 -6.32
C THR A 131 -6.47 -1.06 -5.11
N ALA A 132 -7.64 -1.17 -4.47
CA ALA A 132 -7.84 -2.09 -3.36
C ALA A 132 -7.69 -3.55 -3.80
N LYS A 133 -8.29 -3.93 -4.94
CA LYS A 133 -8.22 -5.30 -5.49
C LYS A 133 -6.80 -5.71 -5.83
N TYR A 134 -6.02 -4.80 -6.42
CA TYR A 134 -4.62 -4.97 -6.74
C TYR A 134 -3.78 -5.17 -5.45
N ALA A 135 -3.93 -4.27 -4.47
CA ALA A 135 -3.27 -4.38 -3.18
C ALA A 135 -3.63 -5.68 -2.43
N MET A 136 -4.90 -6.10 -2.48
CA MET A 136 -5.36 -7.37 -1.91
C MET A 136 -4.72 -8.58 -2.58
N PHE A 137 -4.58 -8.55 -3.90
CA PHE A 137 -3.96 -9.62 -4.67
C PHE A 137 -2.49 -9.79 -4.31
N LEU A 138 -1.72 -8.70 -4.31
CA LEU A 138 -0.32 -8.73 -3.92
C LEU A 138 -0.16 -9.14 -2.45
N ASN A 139 -1.02 -8.66 -1.55
CA ASN A 139 -1.06 -9.11 -0.16
C ASN A 139 -1.35 -10.61 0.00
N LYS A 140 -2.19 -11.20 -0.87
CA LYS A 140 -2.44 -12.64 -0.90
C LYS A 140 -1.17 -13.41 -1.30
N ILE A 141 -0.44 -12.92 -2.30
CA ILE A 141 0.84 -13.50 -2.73
C ILE A 141 1.86 -13.43 -1.59
N LEU A 142 2.03 -12.27 -0.96
CA LEU A 142 2.92 -12.08 0.18
C LEU A 142 2.60 -13.05 1.33
N ARG A 143 1.32 -13.20 1.68
CA ARG A 143 0.87 -14.15 2.72
C ARG A 143 1.20 -15.59 2.38
N LYS A 144 0.92 -16.00 1.14
CA LYS A 144 1.16 -17.38 0.70
C LYS A 144 2.64 -17.73 0.66
N ASN A 145 3.50 -16.75 0.48
CA ASN A 145 4.96 -16.88 0.54
C ASN A 145 5.55 -16.54 1.92
N LYS A 146 4.72 -16.45 2.97
CA LYS A 146 5.15 -16.21 4.36
C LYS A 146 5.96 -14.91 4.59
N VAL A 147 5.87 -13.95 3.68
CA VAL A 147 6.41 -12.60 3.90
C VAL A 147 5.60 -11.93 5.01
N LYS A 148 6.24 -11.17 5.91
CA LYS A 148 5.57 -10.55 7.07
C LYS A 148 4.90 -9.22 6.69
N GLU A 149 5.56 -8.48 5.81
CA GLU A 149 5.16 -7.20 5.28
C GLU A 149 3.88 -7.29 4.43
N ARG A 150 3.07 -6.24 4.47
CA ARG A 150 1.83 -6.08 3.70
C ARG A 150 1.82 -4.70 3.08
N ILE A 151 1.04 -4.55 2.01
CA ILE A 151 0.70 -3.26 1.45
C ILE A 151 -0.23 -2.53 2.41
N TYR A 152 0.14 -1.30 2.75
CA TYR A 152 -0.68 -0.30 3.41
C TYR A 152 -0.74 0.95 2.55
N PHE A 153 -1.86 1.68 2.62
CA PHE A 153 -2.00 2.99 1.99
C PHE A 153 -1.43 4.05 2.93
N MET A 154 -0.66 4.99 2.37
CA MET A 154 0.02 6.06 3.10
C MET A 154 -0.67 7.41 2.94
N ASN A 155 -1.73 7.46 2.14
CA ASN A 155 -2.59 8.61 1.96
C ASN A 155 -4.05 8.18 1.71
N ASP A 156 -4.96 9.16 1.70
CA ASP A 156 -6.39 8.98 1.44
C ASP A 156 -6.80 9.33 -0.01
N SER A 157 -5.83 9.64 -0.89
CA SER A 157 -6.09 9.97 -2.30
C SER A 157 -6.54 8.74 -3.11
N ALA A 158 -7.55 8.92 -3.97
CA ALA A 158 -8.02 7.87 -4.89
C ALA A 158 -7.32 7.90 -6.26
N SER A 159 -6.73 9.04 -6.65
CA SER A 159 -5.96 9.19 -7.89
C SER A 159 -4.50 8.88 -7.60
N ASP A 160 -3.80 9.78 -6.92
CA ASP A 160 -2.37 9.70 -6.62
C ASP A 160 -2.15 8.85 -5.38
N THR A 161 -2.15 7.53 -5.56
CA THR A 161 -2.11 6.58 -4.45
C THR A 161 -0.68 6.38 -3.98
N GLN A 162 -0.46 6.48 -2.67
CA GLN A 162 0.80 6.11 -2.04
C GLN A 162 0.64 4.81 -1.26
N ILE A 163 1.54 3.85 -1.48
CA ILE A 163 1.56 2.58 -0.77
C ILE A 163 2.93 2.29 -0.16
N ALA A 164 2.92 1.64 0.99
CA ALA A 164 4.13 1.13 1.63
C ALA A 164 4.02 -0.36 1.98
N PHE A 165 5.13 -1.08 1.85
CA PHE A 165 5.28 -2.43 2.36
C PHE A 165 5.77 -2.43 3.81
N LEU A 166 4.84 -2.67 4.74
CA LEU A 166 5.09 -2.55 6.17
C LEU A 166 4.71 -3.83 6.92
N THR A 167 5.43 -4.15 7.98
CA THR A 167 4.92 -5.10 8.97
C THR A 167 3.80 -4.46 9.81
N PRO A 168 2.93 -5.26 10.46
CA PRO A 168 1.92 -4.70 11.36
C PRO A 168 2.50 -3.84 12.50
N LYS A 169 3.72 -4.17 12.97
CA LYS A 169 4.42 -3.38 14.00
C LYS A 169 4.85 -2.02 13.46
N GLN A 170 5.39 -2.00 12.24
CA GLN A 170 5.80 -0.77 11.56
C GLN A 170 4.59 0.15 11.30
N ALA A 171 3.50 -0.36 10.73
CA ALA A 171 2.30 0.44 10.51
C ALA A 171 1.70 1.00 11.82
N LYS A 172 1.68 0.19 12.90
CA LYS A 172 1.22 0.65 14.23
C LYS A 172 2.11 1.77 14.78
N PHE A 173 3.43 1.64 14.62
CA PHE A 173 4.37 2.67 15.05
C PHE A 173 4.11 3.98 14.31
N ILE A 174 4.02 3.96 12.98
CA ILE A 174 3.78 5.16 12.17
C ILE A 174 2.49 5.86 12.62
N ASN A 175 1.38 5.12 12.75
CA ASN A 175 0.11 5.70 13.22
C ASN A 175 0.18 6.23 14.65
N SER A 176 1.04 5.66 15.51
CA SER A 176 1.20 6.13 16.88
C SER A 176 1.89 7.49 16.98
N LEU A 177 2.63 7.90 15.94
CA LEU A 177 3.30 9.20 15.89
C LEU A 177 2.30 10.36 15.76
N LYS A 178 1.04 10.10 15.33
CA LYS A 178 -0.05 11.08 15.20
C LYS A 178 0.40 12.37 14.50
N LEU A 179 1.15 12.21 13.41
CA LEU A 179 1.80 13.31 12.71
C LEU A 179 0.74 14.21 12.06
N ASN A 180 0.25 13.82 10.88
CA ASN A 180 -0.86 14.50 10.21
C ASN A 180 -2.08 13.57 10.20
N PRO A 181 -3.27 14.02 10.67
CA PRO A 181 -4.49 13.23 10.63
C PRO A 181 -4.92 12.78 9.22
N LYS A 182 -4.44 13.47 8.17
CA LYS A 182 -4.70 13.11 6.76
C LYS A 182 -3.74 12.04 6.20
N ASP A 183 -2.67 11.73 6.93
CA ASP A 183 -1.61 10.84 6.48
C ASP A 183 -1.55 9.55 7.34
N GLU A 184 -2.71 9.07 7.82
CA GLU A 184 -2.74 7.81 8.54
C GLU A 184 -2.44 6.63 7.60
N VAL A 185 -1.77 5.61 8.14
CA VAL A 185 -1.49 4.38 7.42
C VAL A 185 -2.72 3.47 7.47
N TYR A 186 -3.37 3.27 6.33
CA TYR A 186 -4.60 2.50 6.23
C TYR A 186 -4.37 1.08 5.73
N LYS A 187 -5.08 0.12 6.33
CA LYS A 187 -5.30 -1.18 5.68
C LYS A 187 -6.36 -1.01 4.60
N TRP A 188 -6.21 -1.76 3.52
CA TRP A 188 -7.15 -1.77 2.39
C TRP A 188 -8.62 -1.93 2.80
N ASN A 189 -8.93 -2.72 3.83
CA ASN A 189 -10.31 -2.97 4.26
C ASN A 189 -10.96 -1.76 4.95
N TYR A 190 -10.15 -0.89 5.55
CA TYR A 190 -10.60 0.38 6.13
C TYR A 190 -10.74 1.44 5.05
N TRP A 191 -9.78 1.51 4.12
CA TRP A 191 -9.77 2.45 3.00
C TRP A 191 -10.99 2.26 2.07
N THR A 192 -11.33 1.01 1.70
CA THR A 192 -12.56 0.73 0.94
C THR A 192 -13.84 1.01 1.73
N ALA A 193 -13.85 0.79 3.05
CA ALA A 193 -15.04 1.02 3.87
C ALA A 193 -15.31 2.51 4.07
N CYS A 194 -14.27 3.32 4.30
CA CYS A 194 -14.42 4.76 4.49
C CYS A 194 -14.87 5.47 3.22
N LYS A 195 -14.26 5.22 2.05
CA LYS A 195 -14.69 5.91 0.83
C LYS A 195 -16.08 5.49 0.33
N MET A 196 -16.46 4.22 0.46
CA MET A 196 -17.83 3.77 0.15
C MET A 196 -18.89 4.42 1.04
N ILE A 197 -18.54 4.82 2.28
CA ILE A 197 -19.44 5.49 3.22
C ILE A 197 -19.49 7.00 2.97
N PHE A 198 -18.37 7.65 2.66
CA PHE A 198 -18.29 9.11 2.52
C PHE A 198 -18.79 9.64 1.16
N GLU A 199 -18.75 8.85 0.09
CA GLU A 199 -19.13 9.31 -1.27
C GLU A 199 -20.53 8.85 -1.73
N GLY A 200 -21.42 8.52 -0.79
CA GLY A 200 -22.86 8.48 -1.07
C GLY A 200 -23.42 7.14 -1.57
N VAL A 201 -22.93 5.99 -1.07
CA VAL A 201 -23.69 4.73 -1.19
C VAL A 201 -24.32 4.41 0.15
N GLY A 202 -25.48 5.02 0.42
CA GLY A 202 -26.35 4.73 1.55
C GLY A 202 -26.98 3.33 1.56
N PHE A 203 -26.39 2.33 0.90
CA PHE A 203 -26.98 0.99 0.78
C PHE A 203 -25.89 -0.08 0.72
N ILE A 204 -26.12 -1.23 1.37
CA ILE A 204 -25.28 -2.44 1.36
C ILE A 204 -24.16 -2.50 2.43
N PHE A 205 -24.44 -2.11 3.68
CA PHE A 205 -23.76 -2.73 4.83
C PHE A 205 -24.63 -3.74 5.60
N LYS A 206 -25.93 -3.83 5.28
CA LYS A 206 -26.88 -4.69 6.00
C LYS A 206 -26.82 -6.19 5.63
N ILE A 207 -26.06 -6.57 4.58
CA ILE A 207 -26.03 -7.96 4.06
C ILE A 207 -24.72 -8.70 4.37
N LEU A 208 -23.56 -8.02 4.38
CA LEU A 208 -22.26 -8.71 4.56
C LEU A 208 -21.86 -8.97 6.02
N PHE A 209 -22.37 -8.20 6.98
CA PHE A 209 -22.09 -8.43 8.41
C PHE A 209 -23.20 -9.19 9.17
N ARG A 210 -24.35 -9.44 8.55
CA ARG A 210 -25.42 -10.26 9.16
C ARG A 210 -25.12 -11.77 9.13
N LYS A 211 -24.15 -12.23 8.33
CA LYS A 211 -23.72 -13.64 8.27
C LYS A 211 -22.53 -14.02 9.17
N LYS A 212 -22.08 -13.12 10.05
CA LYS A 212 -21.14 -13.45 11.15
C LYS A 212 -21.80 -13.42 12.55
N ARG A 213 -23.14 -13.50 12.59
CA ARG A 213 -23.88 -13.96 13.77
C ARG A 213 -24.57 -15.29 13.44
N VAL A 214 -23.80 -16.35 13.30
CA VAL A 214 -24.26 -17.71 13.56
C VAL A 214 -23.05 -18.43 14.17
N GLU A 215 -23.20 -18.73 15.46
CA GLU A 215 -22.60 -19.85 16.19
C GLU A 215 -21.09 -19.82 16.48
N GLN A 216 -20.83 -19.36 17.72
CA GLN A 216 -20.03 -20.00 18.78
C GLN A 216 -18.90 -20.95 18.36
#